data_AF-A0AAV5ZY61-F1
#
_entry.id   AF-A0AAV5ZY61-F1
#
_cell.length_a   1.000
_cell.length_b   1.000
_cell.length_c   1.000
_cell.angle_alpha   90.00
_cell.angle_beta   90.00
_cell.angle_gamma   90.00
#
_symmetry.space_group_name_H-M   'P 1'
#
loop_
_entity.id
_entity.type
_entity.pdbx_description
1 polymer ?
#
loop_
_entity_poly.entity_id
_entity_poly.type
_entity_poly.pdbx_seq_one_letter_code
_entity_poly.pdbx_strand_id
1 'polypeptide(L)'
;PYIEQHRIDLDAITTETLIFEGSATDAVAAFPANVNVVAALSLAGIGPSLTRIKLYAVPGQARNQHRITVEGEFGTLRIEVENVPSENPRTGRLSYLSAIAMLREMGAPVHVGN
;
A
#
# COMPACT_ATOMS: atom_id res chain seq x y z
N PRO A 1 16.66 1.76 -5.48
CA PRO A 1 16.39 3.08 -6.10
C PRO A 1 16.41 4.23 -5.07
N TYR A 2 15.39 4.42 -4.21
CA TYR A 2 15.39 5.52 -3.24
C TYR A 2 16.31 5.28 -2.03
N ILE A 3 16.19 4.13 -1.37
CA ILE A 3 17.01 3.76 -0.19
C ILE A 3 18.51 3.83 -0.50
N GLU A 4 18.92 3.28 -1.65
CA GLU A 4 20.32 3.28 -2.11
C GLU A 4 20.81 4.70 -2.48
N GLN A 5 20.00 5.48 -3.20
CA GLN A 5 20.34 6.86 -3.57
C GLN A 5 20.53 7.75 -2.33
N HIS A 6 19.68 7.57 -1.33
CA HIS A 6 19.72 8.33 -0.08
C HIS A 6 20.61 7.70 0.99
N ARG A 7 21.29 6.58 0.68
CA ARG A 7 22.17 5.83 1.61
C ARG A 7 21.50 5.54 2.96
N ILE A 8 20.22 5.18 2.92
CA ILE A 8 19.47 4.83 4.12
C ILE A 8 19.90 3.42 4.54
N ASP A 9 20.54 3.32 5.70
CA ASP A 9 20.85 2.04 6.34
C ASP A 9 19.64 1.56 7.12
N LEU A 10 18.95 0.55 6.59
CA LEU A 10 17.76 -0.02 7.23
C LEU A 10 18.09 -0.83 8.48
N ASP A 11 19.30 -1.39 8.59
CA ASP A 11 19.72 -2.21 9.73
C ASP A 11 20.08 -1.34 10.95
N ALA A 12 20.44 -0.09 10.73
CA ALA A 12 20.66 0.90 11.79
C ALA A 12 19.37 1.46 12.40
N ILE A 13 18.20 1.22 11.78
CA ILE A 13 16.92 1.70 12.27
C ILE A 13 16.49 0.82 13.44
N THR A 14 16.30 1.44 14.62
CA THR A 14 15.89 0.75 15.86
C THR A 14 14.50 1.14 16.34
N THR A 15 13.89 2.17 15.76
CA THR A 15 12.54 2.65 16.06
C THR A 15 11.77 2.94 14.76
N GLU A 16 10.43 2.99 14.82
CA GLU A 16 9.59 3.41 13.70
C GLU A 16 10.11 4.74 13.11
N THR A 17 10.53 4.69 11.85
CA THR A 17 11.22 5.80 11.19
C THR A 17 10.57 6.05 9.84
N LEU A 18 10.17 7.30 9.58
CA LEU A 18 9.67 7.73 8.28
C LEU A 18 10.83 7.71 7.27
N ILE A 19 10.73 6.85 6.27
CA ILE A 19 11.76 6.71 5.22
C ILE A 19 11.38 7.45 3.93
N PHE A 20 10.10 7.73 3.72
CA PHE A 20 9.63 8.45 2.55
C PHE A 20 8.28 9.10 2.81
N GLU A 21 8.11 10.33 2.31
CA GLU A 21 6.81 11.02 2.25
C GLU A 21 6.71 11.76 0.90
N GLY A 22 5.58 11.60 0.22
CA GLY A 22 5.39 12.18 -1.11
C GLY A 22 4.02 11.87 -1.73
N SER A 23 3.84 12.26 -2.99
CA SER A 23 2.66 11.90 -3.78
C SER A 23 2.73 10.44 -4.25
N ALA A 24 1.61 9.90 -4.76
CA ALA A 24 1.61 8.58 -5.39
C ALA A 24 2.56 8.53 -6.60
N THR A 25 2.66 9.63 -7.36
CA THR A 25 3.60 9.75 -8.49
C THR A 25 5.04 9.60 -8.02
N ASP A 26 5.44 10.31 -6.96
CA ASP A 26 6.80 10.25 -6.42
C ASP A 26 7.11 8.86 -5.87
N ALA A 27 6.13 8.25 -5.23
CA ALA A 27 6.26 6.92 -4.63
C ALA A 27 6.47 5.82 -5.67
N VAL A 28 5.77 5.89 -6.81
CA VAL A 28 5.95 4.95 -7.93
C VAL A 28 7.36 5.05 -8.51
N ALA A 29 7.90 6.26 -8.65
CA ALA A 29 9.27 6.45 -9.09
C ALA A 29 10.30 5.93 -8.06
N ALA A 30 10.05 6.16 -6.77
CA ALA A 30 10.96 5.81 -5.68
C ALA A 30 10.95 4.30 -5.33
N PHE A 31 9.78 3.66 -5.38
CA PHE A 31 9.52 2.30 -4.89
C PHE A 31 8.61 1.47 -5.83
N PRO A 32 8.99 1.28 -7.11
CA PRO A 32 8.11 0.71 -8.13
C PRO A 32 7.54 -0.69 -7.79
N ALA A 33 8.24 -1.48 -6.98
CA ALA A 33 7.79 -2.83 -6.60
C ALA A 33 6.81 -2.88 -5.41
N ASN A 34 6.69 -1.81 -4.61
CA ASN A 34 6.05 -1.86 -3.28
C ASN A 34 4.84 -0.91 -3.13
N VAL A 35 4.45 -0.17 -4.18
CA VAL A 35 3.42 0.89 -4.08
C VAL A 35 2.16 0.62 -4.90
N ASN A 36 1.91 -0.63 -5.29
CA ASN A 36 0.72 -1.01 -6.08
C ASN A 36 -0.59 -0.58 -5.42
N VAL A 37 -0.68 -0.67 -4.09
CA VAL A 37 -1.86 -0.23 -3.33
C VAL A 37 -2.10 1.27 -3.50
N VAL A 38 -1.04 2.08 -3.41
CA VAL A 38 -1.14 3.54 -3.54
C VAL A 38 -1.45 3.96 -4.97
N ALA A 39 -0.85 3.29 -5.96
CA ALA A 39 -1.21 3.50 -7.36
C ALA A 39 -2.69 3.21 -7.60
N ALA A 40 -3.19 2.05 -7.15
CA ALA A 40 -4.60 1.67 -7.29
C ALA A 40 -5.54 2.67 -6.58
N LEU A 41 -5.25 3.05 -5.33
CA LEU A 41 -6.01 4.06 -4.60
C LEU A 41 -6.05 5.40 -5.33
N SER A 42 -4.93 5.81 -5.91
CA SER A 42 -4.88 7.06 -6.64
C SER A 42 -5.71 7.06 -7.92
N LEU A 43 -5.79 5.92 -8.61
CA LEU A 43 -6.63 5.74 -9.79
C LEU A 43 -8.12 5.67 -9.43
N ALA A 44 -8.46 5.05 -8.30
CA ALA A 44 -9.84 4.94 -7.81
C ALA A 44 -10.34 6.20 -7.09
N GLY A 45 -9.43 7.08 -6.66
CA GLY A 45 -9.74 8.24 -5.82
C GLY A 45 -9.44 9.59 -6.48
N ILE A 46 -8.73 10.44 -5.75
CA ILE A 46 -8.50 11.86 -6.09
C ILE A 46 -7.33 12.10 -7.06
N GLY A 47 -6.81 11.04 -7.70
CA GLY A 47 -5.70 11.11 -8.62
C GLY A 47 -4.31 11.03 -7.96
N PRO A 48 -3.27 10.77 -8.77
CA PRO A 48 -1.91 10.45 -8.29
C PRO A 48 -1.18 11.62 -7.63
N SER A 49 -1.42 12.86 -8.06
CA SER A 49 -0.78 14.05 -7.47
C SER A 49 -1.34 14.43 -6.11
N LEU A 50 -2.62 14.14 -5.86
CA LEU A 50 -3.30 14.50 -4.61
C LEU A 50 -3.29 13.36 -3.57
N THR A 51 -3.10 12.12 -4.02
CA THR A 51 -2.92 10.98 -3.13
C THR A 51 -1.53 11.03 -2.49
N ARG A 52 -1.47 11.07 -1.15
CA ARG A 52 -0.21 11.11 -0.40
C ARG A 52 0.09 9.78 0.29
N ILE A 53 1.38 9.45 0.39
CA ILE A 53 1.87 8.27 1.09
C ILE A 53 2.96 8.66 2.07
N LYS A 54 2.98 7.96 3.20
CA LYS A 54 4.11 7.90 4.13
C LYS A 54 4.55 6.46 4.23
N LEU A 55 5.84 6.21 4.02
CA LEU A 55 6.44 4.89 4.17
C LEU A 55 7.33 4.90 5.40
N TYR A 56 7.11 3.95 6.29
CA TYR A 56 7.85 3.81 7.54
C TYR A 56 8.64 2.50 7.51
N ALA A 57 9.86 2.55 8.02
CA ALA A 57 10.62 1.36 8.39
C ALA A 57 10.38 1.11 9.89
N VAL A 58 9.84 -0.06 10.21
CA VAL A 58 9.50 -0.45 11.58
C VAL A 58 10.24 -1.75 11.93
N PRO A 59 11.30 -1.67 12.75
CA PRO A 59 12.06 -2.85 13.15
C PRO A 59 11.19 -3.86 13.92
N GLY A 60 11.35 -5.14 13.60
CA GLY A 60 10.62 -6.23 14.26
C GLY A 60 9.14 -6.36 13.85
N GLN A 61 8.66 -5.58 12.87
CA GLN A 61 7.30 -5.72 12.38
C GLN A 61 7.14 -7.03 11.59
N ALA A 62 6.32 -7.95 12.11
CA ALA A 62 6.11 -9.27 11.49
C ALA A 62 5.12 -9.26 10.32
N ARG A 63 4.40 -8.16 10.11
CA ARG A 63 3.30 -8.04 9.13
C ARG A 63 3.40 -6.74 8.36
N ASN A 64 3.00 -6.77 7.09
CA ASN A 64 2.90 -5.54 6.29
C ASN A 64 1.60 -4.81 6.65
N GLN A 65 1.73 -3.60 7.17
CA GLN A 65 0.60 -2.79 7.59
C GLN A 65 0.33 -1.67 6.58
N HIS A 66 -0.92 -1.54 6.14
CA HIS A 66 -1.40 -0.42 5.33
C HIS A 66 -2.46 0.34 6.12
N ARG A 67 -2.26 1.64 6.31
CA ARG A 67 -3.23 2.55 6.92
C ARG A 67 -3.66 3.56 5.87
N ILE A 68 -4.95 3.57 5.53
CA ILE A 68 -5.54 4.43 4.51
C ILE A 68 -6.56 5.33 5.20
N THR A 69 -6.41 6.63 5.00
CA THR A 69 -7.36 7.64 5.47
C THR A 69 -7.90 8.39 4.27
N VAL A 70 -9.22 8.47 4.15
CA VAL A 70 -9.92 9.24 3.11
C VAL A 70 -10.83 10.24 3.81
N GLU A 71 -10.75 11.50 3.41
CA GLU A 71 -11.55 12.59 3.96
C GLU A 71 -12.29 13.31 2.83
N GLY A 72 -13.56 13.61 3.04
CA GLY A 72 -14.40 14.32 2.08
C GLY A 72 -15.72 14.79 2.72
N GLU A 73 -16.64 15.31 1.90
CA GLU A 73 -17.96 15.76 2.38
C GLU A 73 -18.77 14.65 3.06
N PHE A 74 -18.50 13.39 2.68
CA PHE A 74 -19.10 12.20 3.30
C PHE A 74 -18.55 11.89 4.71
N GLY A 75 -17.53 12.63 5.18
CA GLY A 75 -16.84 12.40 6.44
C GLY A 75 -15.46 11.76 6.27
N THR A 76 -15.07 10.92 7.23
CA THR A 76 -13.74 10.29 7.26
C THR A 76 -13.86 8.77 7.24
N LEU A 77 -13.19 8.14 6.28
CA LEU A 77 -13.02 6.70 6.19
C LEU A 77 -11.59 6.32 6.60
N ARG A 78 -11.44 5.39 7.53
CA ARG A 78 -10.15 4.81 7.91
C ARG A 78 -10.17 3.31 7.69
N ILE A 79 -9.18 2.82 6.95
CA ILE A 79 -8.99 1.40 6.65
C ILE A 79 -7.60 1.01 7.13
N GLU A 80 -7.54 -0.06 7.90
CA GLU A 80 -6.29 -0.65 8.36
C GLU A 80 -6.23 -2.11 7.94
N VAL A 81 -5.15 -2.47 7.26
CA VAL A 81 -4.94 -3.83 6.74
C VAL A 81 -3.58 -4.32 7.20
N GLU A 82 -3.58 -5.41 7.95
CA GLU A 82 -2.37 -6.14 8.33
C GLU A 82 -2.26 -7.42 7.51
N ASN A 83 -1.38 -7.41 6.53
CA ASN A 83 -1.11 -8.56 5.69
C ASN A 83 -0.10 -9.49 6.33
N VAL A 84 -0.46 -10.78 6.38
CA VAL A 84 0.50 -11.85 6.65
C VAL A 84 1.41 -11.96 5.42
N PRO A 85 2.74 -11.85 5.58
CA PRO A 85 3.67 -12.07 4.48
C PRO A 85 3.47 -13.45 3.87
N SER A 86 3.48 -13.55 2.54
CA SER A 86 3.54 -14.86 1.88
C SER A 86 4.99 -15.33 1.77
N GLU A 87 5.22 -16.54 1.24
CA GLU A 87 6.57 -17.05 0.94
C GLU A 87 7.38 -16.10 0.04
N ASN A 88 6.70 -15.25 -0.75
CA ASN A 88 7.30 -14.06 -1.35
C ASN A 88 6.96 -12.82 -0.48
N PRO A 89 7.92 -12.25 0.27
CA PRO A 89 7.67 -11.12 1.15
C PRO A 89 7.15 -9.88 0.42
N ARG A 90 7.38 -9.79 -0.89
CA ARG A 90 6.95 -8.66 -1.74
C ARG A 90 5.49 -8.74 -2.16
N THR A 91 4.81 -9.87 -1.95
CA THR A 91 3.41 -10.05 -2.39
C THR A 91 2.56 -10.58 -1.24
N GLY A 92 1.58 -9.78 -0.81
CA GLY A 92 0.65 -10.17 0.25
C GLY A 92 -0.34 -11.22 -0.23
N ARG A 93 -0.76 -12.11 0.69
CA ARG A 93 -1.74 -13.18 0.39
C ARG A 93 -3.07 -12.64 -0.16
N LEU A 94 -3.49 -11.46 0.32
CA LEU A 94 -4.71 -10.79 -0.12
C LEU A 94 -4.70 -10.43 -1.61
N SER A 95 -3.53 -10.13 -2.21
CA SER A 95 -3.45 -9.65 -3.58
C SER A 95 -3.84 -10.70 -4.63
N TYR A 96 -3.45 -11.97 -4.44
CA TYR A 96 -3.86 -13.02 -5.36
C TYR A 96 -5.28 -13.51 -5.04
N LEU A 97 -5.70 -13.47 -3.78
CA LEU A 97 -7.07 -13.81 -3.39
C LEU A 97 -8.08 -12.81 -3.96
N SER A 98 -7.75 -11.52 -4.03
CA SER A 98 -8.62 -10.52 -4.67
C SER A 98 -8.76 -10.76 -6.17
N ALA A 99 -7.68 -11.14 -6.87
CA ALA A 99 -7.76 -11.53 -8.28
C ALA A 99 -8.66 -12.76 -8.48
N ILE A 100 -8.54 -13.79 -7.64
CA ILE A 100 -9.41 -14.98 -7.68
C ILE A 100 -10.87 -14.61 -7.40
N ALA A 101 -11.13 -13.74 -6.42
CA ALA A 101 -12.48 -13.27 -6.10
C ALA A 101 -13.10 -12.54 -7.29
N MET A 102 -12.37 -11.60 -7.91
CA MET A 102 -12.85 -10.87 -9.09
C MET A 102 -13.18 -11.80 -10.26
N LEU A 103 -12.33 -12.80 -10.53
CA LEU A 103 -12.61 -13.80 -11.58
C LEU A 103 -13.87 -14.63 -11.29
N ARG A 104 -14.15 -14.92 -10.02
CA ARG A 104 -15.39 -15.62 -9.62
C ARG A 104 -16.61 -14.71 -9.78
N GLU A 105 -16.50 -13.44 -9.42
CA GLU A 105 -17.58 -12.45 -9.54
C GLU A 105 -18.01 -12.22 -11.00
N MET A 106 -17.06 -12.18 -11.94
CA MET A 106 -17.37 -12.00 -13.37
C MET A 106 -18.36 -13.05 -13.94
N GLY A 107 -18.44 -14.24 -13.34
CA GLY A 107 -19.35 -15.31 -13.73
C GLY A 107 -20.49 -15.57 -12.73
N ALA A 108 -20.60 -14.78 -11.66
CA ALA A 108 -21.54 -15.02 -10.58
C ALA A 108 -22.93 -14.39 -10.86
N PRO A 109 -24.04 -15.06 -10.51
CA PRO A 109 -25.38 -14.49 -10.62
C PRO A 109 -25.68 -13.44 -9.52
N VAL A 110 -24.82 -13.33 -8.50
CA VAL A 110 -24.94 -12.38 -7.40
C VAL A 110 -23.58 -11.75 -7.14
N HIS A 111 -23.57 -10.42 -7.03
CA HIS A 111 -22.40 -9.59 -6.74
C HIS A 111 -22.56 -8.94 -5.37
N VAL A 112 -21.49 -8.92 -4.56
CA VAL A 112 -21.50 -8.24 -3.24
C VAL A 112 -20.34 -7.26 -3.20
N GLY A 113 -20.66 -5.97 -3.26
CA GLY A 113 -19.68 -4.89 -3.43
C GLY A 113 -19.80 -4.23 -4.80
N ASN A 114 -18.78 -3.46 -5.20
CA ASN A 114 -18.64 -2.86 -6.53
C ASN A 114 -17.42 -3.44 -7.22
#